data_AF-A0A1B6C2Z6-F1
#
_entry.id   AF-A0A1B6C2Z6-F1
#
_cell.length_a   1.000
_cell.length_b   1.000
_cell.length_c   1.000
_cell.angle_alpha   90.00
_cell.angle_beta   90.00
_cell.angle_gamma   90.00
#
_symmetry.space_group_name_H-M   'P 1'
#
loop_
_entity.id
_entity.type
_entity.pdbx_description
1 polymer ?
#
loop_
_entity_poly.entity_id
_entity_poly.type
_entity_poly.pdbx_seq_one_letter_code
_entity_poly.pdbx_strand_id
1 'polypeptide(L)'
;SSIALARRDNRRRLFSVYPFIPHSKNSTNQQNDVNIEPYREHFGQRLLVRCESLKFRLQAPINGERETLCQVEPYLTTLALFDAKEGRKLSEDFHLDVNHSIVAGLIADPEGISENILGDMVSSPLRPKQAVFSISRPHADVYIVLRIDKILQGSITQVSEPYTRSAKDPKLGLKVHKVVKATAQRLGKYRMPFAWTARPLFRLYSNELDVSSDFPAIYRQEIGKLKDEELLKILAEYRKPDKLNKLTAVPGWVQLKIEALTELPDNCLTTSLSP
;
A
#
# COMPACT_ATOMS: atom_id res chain seq x y z
N SER A 1 48.42 33.28 -15.54
CA SER A 1 47.65 32.19 -16.18
C SER A 1 46.16 32.45 -15.94
N SER A 2 45.30 32.36 -16.97
CA SER A 2 43.86 32.63 -16.84
C SER A 2 43.16 31.59 -15.94
N ILE A 3 42.12 31.97 -15.21
CA ILE A 3 41.28 31.06 -14.39
C ILE A 3 40.76 29.88 -15.23
N ALA A 4 40.53 30.08 -16.53
CA ALA A 4 40.13 29.01 -17.44
C ALA A 4 41.26 27.99 -17.71
N LEU A 5 42.52 28.41 -17.68
CA LEU A 5 43.69 27.54 -17.81
C LEU A 5 43.90 26.71 -16.53
N ALA A 6 43.79 27.35 -15.35
CA ALA A 6 43.94 26.68 -14.06
C ALA A 6 42.87 25.59 -13.80
N ARG A 7 41.67 25.71 -14.40
CA ARG A 7 40.62 24.67 -14.36
C ARG A 7 40.87 23.48 -15.29
N ARG A 8 41.81 23.60 -16.23
CA ARG A 8 42.21 22.52 -17.16
C ARG A 8 43.40 21.73 -16.64
N ASP A 9 44.29 22.37 -15.89
CA ASP A 9 45.39 21.66 -15.23
C ASP A 9 44.83 20.64 -14.23
N ASN A 10 45.29 19.39 -14.34
CA ASN A 10 44.85 18.22 -13.58
C ASN A 10 43.47 17.61 -13.89
N ARG A 11 42.77 18.04 -14.95
CA ARG A 11 41.51 17.38 -15.34
C ARG A 11 41.78 16.05 -16.07
N ARG A 12 41.87 14.96 -15.30
CA ARG A 12 41.93 13.60 -15.87
C ARG A 12 40.60 13.28 -16.55
N ARG A 13 40.65 12.73 -17.76
CA ARG A 13 39.46 12.22 -18.44
C ARG A 13 38.98 10.99 -17.66
N LEU A 14 37.96 11.14 -16.83
CA LEU A 14 37.47 10.11 -15.90
C LEU A 14 37.24 8.75 -16.57
N PHE A 15 36.87 8.76 -17.85
CA PHE A 15 36.56 7.58 -18.64
C PHE A 15 37.71 7.10 -19.52
N SER A 16 38.91 7.70 -19.48
CA SER A 16 40.02 7.38 -20.42
C SER A 16 40.56 5.96 -20.35
N VAL A 17 40.18 5.21 -19.31
CA VAL A 17 40.59 3.82 -19.05
C VAL A 17 39.41 2.87 -19.17
N TYR A 18 38.22 3.35 -19.58
CA TYR A 18 37.04 2.50 -19.73
C TYR A 18 37.15 1.74 -21.06
N PRO A 19 37.30 0.39 -21.05
CA PRO A 19 37.61 -0.37 -22.26
C PRO A 19 36.53 -0.31 -23.34
N PHE A 20 35.29 0.05 -22.95
CA PHE A 20 34.10 -0.03 -23.79
C PHE A 20 33.59 1.33 -24.29
N ILE A 21 34.23 2.45 -23.90
CA ILE A 21 33.85 3.77 -24.40
C ILE A 21 34.84 4.14 -25.52
N PRO A 22 34.41 4.43 -26.76
CA PRO A 22 35.33 4.81 -27.82
C PRO A 22 35.95 6.19 -27.54
N HIS A 23 37.28 6.30 -27.62
CA HIS A 23 38.03 7.50 -27.21
C HIS A 23 38.57 8.35 -28.37
N SER A 24 38.18 8.04 -29.61
CA SER A 24 38.58 8.79 -30.80
C SER A 24 37.34 9.18 -31.61
N LYS A 25 37.22 10.46 -31.99
CA LYS A 25 36.25 10.91 -33.00
C LYS A 25 36.71 10.67 -34.43
N ASN A 26 37.84 9.98 -34.62
CA ASN A 26 38.36 9.63 -35.93
C ASN A 26 38.40 8.11 -36.06
N SER A 27 37.30 7.53 -36.52
CA SER A 27 37.31 6.22 -37.16
C SER A 27 36.38 6.28 -38.36
N THR A 28 36.98 6.39 -39.54
CA THR A 28 36.40 6.13 -40.87
C THR A 28 36.02 4.67 -41.09
N ASN A 29 35.86 3.88 -40.02
CA ASN A 29 35.34 2.53 -40.09
C ASN A 29 33.93 2.56 -39.53
N GLN A 30 32.96 2.38 -40.43
CA GLN A 30 31.60 1.97 -40.11
C GLN A 30 31.66 0.63 -39.37
N GLN A 31 32.01 0.64 -38.09
CA GLN A 31 31.54 -0.38 -37.18
C GLN A 31 30.06 -0.09 -37.00
N ASN A 32 29.23 -1.03 -37.45
CA ASN A 32 27.79 -1.05 -37.26
C ASN A 32 27.40 -0.29 -35.99
N ASP A 33 26.99 0.97 -36.14
CA ASP A 33 26.17 1.66 -35.16
C ASP A 33 24.88 0.84 -35.15
N VAL A 34 24.89 -0.25 -34.38
CA VAL A 34 23.66 -0.89 -33.94
C VAL A 34 22.91 0.28 -33.34
N ASN A 35 21.76 0.60 -33.93
CA ASN A 35 20.93 1.70 -33.49
C ASN A 35 20.47 1.33 -32.08
N ILE A 36 21.27 1.66 -31.05
CA ILE A 36 20.98 1.33 -29.66
C ILE A 36 19.85 2.29 -29.30
N GLU A 37 18.62 1.84 -29.49
CA GLU A 37 17.48 2.55 -28.96
C GLU A 37 17.64 2.64 -27.44
N PRO A 38 17.49 3.83 -26.84
CA PRO A 38 17.47 3.97 -25.40
C PRO A 38 16.45 3.01 -24.80
N TYR A 39 16.76 2.47 -23.61
CA TYR A 39 15.80 1.65 -22.86
C TYR A 39 14.48 2.43 -22.71
N ARG A 40 13.40 1.87 -23.26
CA ARG A 40 12.04 2.37 -23.08
C ARG A 40 11.39 1.57 -21.97
N GLU A 41 10.93 2.25 -20.94
CA GLU A 41 10.26 1.61 -19.83
C GLU A 41 8.91 1.06 -20.28
N HIS A 42 8.74 -0.27 -20.20
CA HIS A 42 7.51 -0.96 -20.56
C HIS A 42 6.68 -1.22 -19.31
N PHE A 43 5.78 -0.27 -19.00
CA PHE A 43 4.92 -0.35 -17.81
C PHE A 43 3.83 -1.45 -17.88
N GLY A 44 3.64 -2.06 -19.06
CA GLY A 44 2.53 -2.96 -19.31
C GLY A 44 1.20 -2.25 -19.07
N GLN A 45 0.34 -2.84 -18.25
CA GLN A 45 -0.91 -2.22 -17.85
C GLN A 45 -0.74 -1.41 -16.57
N ARG A 46 -1.07 -0.12 -16.64
CA ARG A 46 -1.11 0.77 -15.47
C ARG A 46 -2.51 0.85 -14.90
N LEU A 47 -2.60 0.87 -13.58
CA LEU A 47 -3.86 0.94 -12.84
C LEU A 47 -3.80 2.07 -11.82
N LEU A 48 -4.87 2.86 -11.74
CA LEU A 48 -5.13 3.71 -10.59
C LEU A 48 -6.04 2.94 -9.63
N VAL A 49 -5.60 2.80 -8.39
CA VAL A 49 -6.39 2.19 -7.33
C VAL A 49 -6.66 3.24 -6.27
N ARG A 50 -7.94 3.49 -5.95
CA ARG A 50 -8.36 4.39 -4.89
C ARG A 50 -9.11 3.59 -3.81
N CYS A 51 -8.67 3.68 -2.56
CA CYS A 51 -9.40 3.16 -1.41
C CYS A 51 -10.42 4.21 -0.96
N GLU A 52 -11.69 3.93 -1.25
CA GLU A 52 -12.79 4.83 -0.90
C GLU A 52 -13.21 4.66 0.57
N SER A 53 -13.26 3.41 1.03
CA SER A 53 -13.60 3.13 2.43
C SER A 53 -13.11 1.78 2.93
N LEU A 54 -12.84 1.73 4.24
CA LEU A 54 -12.70 0.52 5.04
C LEU A 54 -13.63 0.67 6.24
N LYS A 55 -14.60 -0.25 6.39
CA LYS A 55 -15.59 -0.21 7.47
C LYS A 55 -15.76 -1.58 8.07
N PHE A 56 -15.41 -1.76 9.33
CA PHE A 56 -15.82 -2.95 10.07
C PHE A 56 -17.28 -2.83 10.51
N ARG A 57 -17.91 -3.98 10.77
CA ARG A 57 -19.28 -4.01 11.29
C ARG A 57 -19.36 -3.40 12.70
N LEU A 58 -18.31 -3.60 13.50
CA LEU A 58 -18.19 -2.98 14.82
C LEU A 58 -17.99 -1.48 14.67
N GLN A 59 -19.05 -0.73 14.95
CA GLN A 59 -19.09 0.73 14.91
C GLN A 59 -19.80 1.27 16.16
N ALA A 60 -19.55 2.52 16.50
CA ALA A 60 -20.12 3.16 17.68
C ALA A 60 -20.40 4.66 17.47
N PRO A 61 -21.38 5.24 18.20
CA PRO A 61 -21.67 6.66 18.18
C PRO A 61 -20.67 7.45 19.04
N ILE A 62 -19.47 7.66 18.52
CA ILE A 62 -18.33 8.21 19.29
C ILE A 62 -18.43 9.73 19.46
N ASN A 63 -19.07 10.42 18.51
CA ASN A 63 -19.27 11.88 18.55
C ASN A 63 -20.41 12.33 19.49
N GLY A 64 -21.07 11.40 20.19
CA GLY A 64 -22.21 11.71 21.06
C GLY A 64 -23.56 11.81 20.33
N GLU A 65 -23.56 11.81 18.99
CA GLU A 65 -24.77 11.70 18.18
C GLU A 65 -25.15 10.23 18.09
N ARG A 66 -26.26 9.84 18.72
CA ARG A 66 -26.63 8.42 18.86
C ARG A 66 -26.87 7.69 17.53
N GLU A 67 -27.15 8.42 16.46
CA GLU A 67 -27.50 7.86 15.15
C GLU A 67 -26.29 7.66 14.23
N THR A 68 -25.20 8.41 14.45
CA THR A 68 -24.03 8.38 13.57
C THR A 68 -23.02 7.35 14.06
N LEU A 69 -23.06 6.14 13.49
CA LEU A 69 -22.07 5.10 13.79
C LEU A 69 -20.76 5.34 13.05
N CYS A 70 -19.65 5.29 13.78
CA CYS A 70 -18.31 5.52 13.26
C CYS A 70 -17.36 4.37 13.63
N GLN A 71 -16.22 4.29 12.94
CA GLN A 71 -15.16 3.35 13.27
C GLN A 71 -14.67 3.55 14.72
N VAL A 72 -14.46 2.44 15.43
CA VAL A 72 -14.11 2.47 16.86
C VAL A 72 -12.64 2.81 17.12
N GLU A 73 -11.80 2.68 16.11
CA GLU A 73 -10.36 2.94 16.18
C GLU A 73 -9.80 3.24 14.78
N PRO A 74 -8.60 3.83 14.68
CA PRO A 74 -7.98 4.05 13.39
C PRO A 74 -7.27 2.78 12.88
N TYR A 75 -7.28 2.62 11.55
CA TYR A 75 -6.64 1.52 10.84
C TYR A 75 -5.53 2.06 9.94
N LEU A 76 -4.39 1.39 9.94
CA LEU A 76 -3.30 1.69 9.02
C LEU A 76 -3.41 0.68 7.87
N THR A 77 -3.56 1.19 6.66
CA THR A 77 -3.84 0.34 5.51
C THR A 77 -2.71 0.40 4.51
N THR A 78 -2.30 -0.77 4.03
CA THR A 78 -1.20 -0.91 3.07
C THR A 78 -1.65 -1.75 1.90
N LEU A 79 -1.54 -1.22 0.68
CA LEU A 79 -1.79 -1.93 -0.57
C LEU A 79 -0.50 -2.43 -1.20
N ALA A 80 -0.53 -3.67 -1.71
CA ALA A 80 0.52 -4.20 -2.57
C ALA A 80 -0.04 -5.25 -3.54
N LEU A 81 0.70 -5.46 -4.63
CA LEU A 81 0.42 -6.48 -5.63
C LEU A 81 1.27 -7.72 -5.40
N PHE A 82 0.66 -8.88 -5.62
CA PHE A 82 1.31 -10.18 -5.49
C PHE A 82 1.00 -11.03 -6.72
N ASP A 83 2.02 -11.73 -7.20
CA ASP A 83 1.92 -12.74 -8.24
C ASP A 83 1.96 -14.11 -7.57
N ALA A 84 0.80 -14.74 -7.41
CA ALA A 84 0.71 -16.04 -6.77
C ALA A 84 1.22 -17.18 -7.66
N LYS A 85 1.25 -16.97 -8.98
CA LYS A 85 1.75 -17.95 -9.95
C LYS A 85 3.27 -18.03 -9.90
N GLU A 86 3.94 -16.87 -9.82
CA GLU A 86 5.40 -16.77 -9.72
C GLU A 86 5.90 -16.72 -8.26
N GLY A 87 5.00 -16.72 -7.29
CA GLY A 87 5.33 -16.76 -5.87
C GLY A 87 6.12 -15.54 -5.39
N ARG A 88 5.75 -14.32 -5.83
CA ARG A 88 6.47 -13.08 -5.49
C ARG A 88 5.58 -11.87 -5.29
N LYS A 89 6.05 -10.91 -4.50
CA LYS A 89 5.47 -9.55 -4.45
C LYS A 89 5.87 -8.78 -5.71
N LEU A 90 4.94 -8.03 -6.30
CA LEU A 90 5.14 -7.28 -7.54
C LEU A 90 5.35 -5.78 -7.32
N SER A 91 4.90 -5.22 -6.20
CA SER A 91 4.98 -3.80 -5.90
C SER A 91 5.59 -3.53 -4.53
N GLU A 92 5.90 -2.26 -4.27
CA GLU A 92 6.10 -1.78 -2.90
C GLU A 92 4.79 -1.75 -2.10
N ASP A 93 4.91 -1.26 -0.86
CA ASP A 93 3.81 -1.04 0.06
C ASP A 93 3.28 0.39 0.00
N PHE A 94 2.08 0.55 -0.54
CA PHE A 94 1.40 1.84 -0.61
C PHE A 94 0.52 2.08 0.61
N HIS A 95 0.91 3.03 1.44
CA HIS A 95 0.20 3.36 2.68
C HIS A 95 -0.96 4.31 2.38
N LEU A 96 -2.16 3.91 2.78
CA LEU A 96 -3.39 4.68 2.55
C LEU A 96 -4.03 5.07 3.89
N ASP A 97 -4.67 6.24 3.90
CA ASP A 97 -5.45 6.72 5.04
C ASP A 97 -6.91 6.98 4.64
N VAL A 98 -7.77 6.04 5.02
CA VAL A 98 -9.24 6.12 4.88
C VAL A 98 -9.94 6.34 6.22
N ASN A 99 -9.22 6.76 7.25
CA ASN A 99 -9.78 6.93 8.58
C ASN A 99 -10.75 8.10 8.66
N HIS A 100 -11.81 7.91 9.44
CA HIS A 100 -12.67 9.02 9.86
C HIS A 100 -11.88 9.96 10.79
N SER A 101 -12.07 11.26 10.60
CA SER A 101 -11.47 12.34 11.42
C SER A 101 -11.59 12.12 12.94
N ILE A 102 -12.70 11.55 13.42
CA ILE A 102 -13.00 11.30 14.84
C ILE A 102 -11.93 10.45 15.53
N VAL A 103 -11.32 9.49 14.82
CA VAL A 103 -10.31 8.60 15.40
C VAL A 103 -8.92 8.83 14.83
N ALA A 104 -8.77 9.72 13.84
CA ALA A 104 -7.48 9.99 13.20
C ALA A 104 -6.45 10.49 14.21
N GLY A 105 -6.86 11.30 15.19
CA GLY A 105 -5.99 11.80 16.26
C GLY A 105 -5.55 10.76 17.30
N LEU A 106 -5.94 9.49 17.17
CA LEU A 106 -5.47 8.41 18.05
C LEU A 106 -4.16 7.76 17.54
N ILE A 107 -3.78 8.01 16.30
CA ILE A 107 -2.48 7.61 15.74
C ILE A 107 -1.47 8.68 16.15
N ALA A 108 -0.42 8.29 16.88
CA ALA A 108 0.74 9.16 17.06
C ALA A 108 1.67 9.02 15.85
N ASP A 109 2.18 10.15 15.35
CA ASP A 109 3.16 10.13 14.27
C ASP A 109 4.47 9.47 14.74
N PRO A 110 5.04 8.54 13.95
CA PRO A 110 6.26 7.83 14.33
C PRO A 110 7.45 8.75 14.59
N GLU A 111 7.48 9.92 13.95
CA GLU A 111 8.62 10.84 13.97
C GLU A 111 8.51 11.95 15.03
N GLY A 112 7.41 12.04 15.79
CA GLY A 112 7.35 12.92 16.96
C GLY A 112 7.60 14.41 16.68
N ILE A 113 7.30 14.92 15.48
CA ILE A 113 7.33 16.35 15.16
C ILE A 113 5.98 16.80 14.61
N SER A 114 5.03 17.02 15.51
CA SER A 114 4.01 18.06 15.36
C SER A 114 4.04 18.81 16.69
N GLU A 115 4.31 20.10 16.78
CA GLU A 115 3.94 21.26 15.95
C GLU A 115 5.07 22.32 15.99
N ASN A 116 5.08 23.27 15.04
CA ASN A 116 5.74 24.60 15.09
C ASN A 116 7.13 24.86 14.44
N ILE A 117 7.52 24.21 13.34
CA ILE A 117 8.66 24.72 12.52
C ILE A 117 8.26 25.10 11.08
N LEU A 118 7.21 24.50 10.52
CA LEU A 118 6.65 24.90 9.23
C LEU A 118 5.29 25.54 9.46
N GLY A 119 5.31 26.80 9.91
CA GLY A 119 4.10 27.60 10.05
C GLY A 119 3.30 27.63 8.75
N ASP A 120 1.98 27.44 8.88
CA ASP A 120 0.91 27.89 7.99
C ASP A 120 0.95 27.53 6.48
N MET A 121 1.98 26.81 6.01
CA MET A 121 2.20 26.56 4.58
C MET A 121 1.97 25.11 4.15
N VAL A 122 1.68 24.19 5.07
CA VAL A 122 1.30 22.81 4.73
C VAL A 122 -0.15 22.61 5.18
N SER A 123 -1.07 22.82 4.24
CA SER A 123 -2.45 22.37 4.35
C SER A 123 -2.46 20.92 4.86
N SER A 124 -3.17 20.65 5.97
CA SER A 124 -3.50 19.33 6.54
C SER A 124 -2.69 18.12 6.03
N PRO A 125 -2.05 17.30 6.90
CA PRO A 125 -1.21 16.17 6.47
C PRO A 125 -1.89 15.37 5.35
N LEU A 126 -1.20 15.25 4.21
CA LEU A 126 -1.69 14.54 3.04
C LEU A 126 -2.13 13.13 3.48
N ARG A 127 -3.41 12.82 3.31
CA ARG A 127 -4.00 11.50 3.59
C ARG A 127 -4.14 10.76 2.26
N PRO A 128 -3.08 10.12 1.75
CA PRO A 128 -3.14 9.45 0.46
C PRO A 128 -4.22 8.36 0.52
N LYS A 129 -5.08 8.36 -0.49
CA LYS A 129 -6.12 7.33 -0.66
C LYS A 129 -5.97 6.56 -1.96
N GLN A 130 -4.95 6.88 -2.75
CA GLN A 130 -4.79 6.35 -4.09
C GLN A 130 -3.33 6.02 -4.39
N ALA A 131 -3.14 4.99 -5.21
CA ALA A 131 -1.85 4.54 -5.69
C ALA A 131 -1.92 4.11 -7.15
N VAL A 132 -0.84 4.34 -7.90
CA VAL A 132 -0.65 3.85 -9.26
C VAL A 132 0.21 2.59 -9.22
N PHE A 133 -0.28 1.55 -9.89
CA PHE A 133 0.43 0.30 -10.09
C PHE A 133 0.77 0.09 -11.56
N SER A 134 1.93 -0.52 -11.83
CA SER A 134 2.33 -0.97 -13.17
C SER A 134 2.45 -2.49 -13.18
N ILE A 135 1.82 -3.15 -14.14
CA ILE A 135 1.78 -4.61 -14.27
C ILE A 135 2.27 -5.00 -15.66
N SER A 136 3.52 -5.44 -15.74
CA SER A 136 4.13 -5.83 -17.02
C SER A 136 3.51 -7.08 -17.64
N ARG A 137 3.00 -8.01 -16.82
CA ARG A 137 2.38 -9.28 -17.26
C ARG A 137 1.03 -9.49 -16.58
N PRO A 138 -0.09 -8.97 -17.13
CA PRO A 138 -1.43 -9.25 -16.63
C PRO A 138 -1.79 -10.74 -16.71
N HIS A 139 -2.30 -11.31 -15.61
CA HIS A 139 -2.93 -12.64 -15.60
C HIS A 139 -3.80 -12.82 -14.36
N ALA A 140 -4.68 -13.82 -14.39
CA ALA A 140 -5.66 -14.11 -13.34
C ALA A 140 -5.08 -14.30 -11.92
N ASP A 141 -3.79 -14.62 -11.77
CA ASP A 141 -3.14 -14.89 -10.47
C ASP A 141 -2.35 -13.68 -9.94
N VAL A 142 -2.56 -12.50 -10.52
CA VAL A 142 -2.16 -11.24 -9.90
C VAL A 142 -3.25 -10.80 -8.93
N TYR A 143 -2.88 -10.68 -7.67
CA TYR A 143 -3.76 -10.26 -6.58
C TYR A 143 -3.38 -8.88 -6.09
N ILE A 144 -4.40 -8.07 -5.85
CA ILE A 144 -4.26 -6.90 -4.98
C ILE A 144 -4.56 -7.31 -3.55
N VAL A 145 -3.67 -6.94 -2.63
CA VAL A 145 -3.79 -7.25 -1.21
C VAL A 145 -3.80 -5.95 -0.42
N LEU A 146 -4.80 -5.82 0.46
CA LEU A 146 -4.88 -4.76 1.45
C LEU A 146 -4.57 -5.37 2.82
N ARG A 147 -3.46 -4.94 3.42
CA ARG A 147 -3.12 -5.22 4.82
C ARG A 147 -3.70 -4.14 5.71
N ILE A 148 -4.18 -4.55 6.88
CA ILE A 148 -4.82 -3.69 7.87
C ILE A 148 -4.12 -3.92 9.20
N ASP A 149 -3.45 -2.88 9.66
CA ASP A 149 -2.82 -2.80 10.96
C ASP A 149 -3.65 -1.90 11.88
N LYS A 150 -3.46 -2.07 13.19
CA LYS A 150 -4.07 -1.23 14.23
C LYS A 150 -3.06 -0.86 15.30
N ILE A 151 -3.47 -0.05 16.27
CA ILE A 151 -2.66 0.26 17.46
C ILE A 151 -2.36 -1.04 18.22
N LEU A 152 -1.10 -1.25 18.60
CA LEU A 152 -0.64 -2.43 19.33
C LEU A 152 -1.43 -2.60 20.64
N GLN A 153 -2.13 -3.73 20.75
CA GLN A 153 -2.94 -4.09 21.91
C GLN A 153 -3.04 -5.62 22.04
N GLY A 154 -2.45 -6.19 23.09
CA GLY A 154 -2.64 -7.61 23.45
C GLY A 154 -2.40 -8.60 22.29
N SER A 155 -3.10 -9.73 22.33
CA SER A 155 -3.06 -10.73 21.24
C SER A 155 -4.11 -10.46 20.17
N ILE A 156 -3.81 -10.78 18.90
CA ILE A 156 -4.72 -10.57 17.76
C ILE A 156 -6.07 -11.26 17.98
N THR A 157 -6.07 -12.49 18.50
CA THR A 157 -7.29 -13.26 18.81
C THR A 157 -8.20 -12.55 19.80
N GLN A 158 -7.64 -11.98 20.87
CA GLN A 158 -8.44 -11.28 21.89
C GLN A 158 -9.00 -9.97 21.35
N VAL A 159 -8.20 -9.16 20.64
CA VAL A 159 -8.66 -7.87 20.14
C VAL A 159 -9.59 -7.96 18.94
N SER A 160 -9.61 -9.10 18.24
CA SER A 160 -10.55 -9.37 17.14
C SER A 160 -11.88 -9.98 17.59
N GLU A 161 -12.00 -10.47 18.83
CA GLU A 161 -13.24 -11.05 19.35
C GLU A 161 -14.44 -10.08 19.27
N PRO A 162 -14.32 -8.79 19.66
CA PRO A 162 -15.42 -7.82 19.52
C PRO A 162 -15.86 -7.61 18.07
N TYR A 163 -14.95 -7.77 17.11
CA TYR A 163 -15.20 -7.59 15.69
C TYR A 163 -15.84 -8.81 15.03
N THR A 164 -15.73 -9.99 15.63
CA THR A 164 -16.22 -11.25 15.04
C THR A 164 -17.53 -11.71 15.65
N ARG A 165 -17.60 -11.78 16.98
CA ARG A 165 -18.77 -12.38 17.68
C ARG A 165 -19.88 -11.37 17.97
N SER A 166 -19.53 -10.12 18.28
CA SER A 166 -20.45 -9.15 18.88
C SER A 166 -20.48 -7.81 18.15
N ALA A 167 -20.13 -7.80 16.86
CA ALA A 167 -19.87 -6.59 16.09
C ALA A 167 -21.08 -5.69 15.81
N LYS A 168 -22.28 -6.03 16.28
CA LYS A 168 -23.50 -5.23 16.11
C LYS A 168 -23.88 -4.41 17.35
N ASP A 169 -23.25 -4.65 18.50
CA ASP A 169 -23.60 -3.98 19.75
C ASP A 169 -22.88 -2.61 19.86
N PRO A 170 -23.61 -1.47 19.79
CA PRO A 170 -22.98 -0.16 19.90
C PRO A 170 -22.36 0.10 21.28
N LYS A 171 -22.89 -0.52 22.36
CA LYS A 171 -22.32 -0.39 23.71
C LYS A 171 -20.96 -1.06 23.80
N LEU A 172 -20.81 -2.22 23.15
CA LEU A 172 -19.52 -2.87 23.01
C LEU A 172 -18.55 -2.01 22.20
N GLY A 173 -18.99 -1.41 21.10
CA GLY A 173 -18.18 -0.51 20.30
C GLY A 173 -17.64 0.69 21.11
N LEU A 174 -18.48 1.31 21.96
CA LEU A 174 -18.06 2.37 22.88
C LEU A 174 -17.02 1.87 23.91
N LYS A 175 -17.21 0.66 24.45
CA LYS A 175 -16.25 0.05 25.37
C LYS A 175 -14.90 -0.17 24.69
N VAL A 176 -14.90 -0.71 23.47
CA VAL A 176 -13.69 -0.89 22.67
C VAL A 176 -13.01 0.45 22.41
N HIS A 177 -13.76 1.46 21.95
CA HIS A 177 -13.22 2.79 21.71
C HIS A 177 -12.56 3.40 22.95
N LYS A 178 -13.17 3.27 24.13
CA LYS A 178 -12.59 3.75 25.40
C LYS A 178 -11.25 3.07 25.71
N VAL A 179 -11.16 1.76 25.50
CA VAL A 179 -9.91 1.00 25.67
C VAL A 179 -8.85 1.46 24.67
N VAL A 180 -9.21 1.58 23.40
CA VAL A 180 -8.31 2.06 22.33
C VAL A 180 -7.78 3.45 22.67
N LYS A 181 -8.63 4.38 23.11
CA LYS A 181 -8.21 5.72 23.51
C LYS A 181 -7.17 5.68 24.63
N ALA A 182 -7.38 4.85 25.65
CA ALA A 182 -6.41 4.67 26.74
C ALA A 182 -5.10 4.01 26.25
N THR A 183 -5.19 3.02 25.35
CA THR A 183 -4.02 2.36 24.77
C THR A 183 -3.23 3.32 23.87
N ALA A 184 -3.89 4.13 23.06
CA ALA A 184 -3.29 5.11 22.15
C ALA A 184 -2.39 6.12 22.89
N GLN A 185 -2.77 6.55 24.09
CA GLN A 185 -1.94 7.44 24.91
C GLN A 185 -0.56 6.84 25.25
N ARG A 186 -0.46 5.51 25.29
CA ARG A 186 0.74 4.81 25.76
C ARG A 186 1.48 4.08 24.64
N LEU A 187 0.74 3.56 23.67
CA LEU A 187 1.21 2.72 22.58
C LEU A 187 0.79 3.24 21.19
N GLY A 188 0.28 4.47 21.08
CA GLY A 188 -0.23 5.03 19.84
C GLY A 188 0.77 5.12 18.69
N LYS A 189 2.07 4.98 18.98
CA LYS A 189 3.17 4.87 18.00
C LYS A 189 3.46 3.44 17.52
N TYR A 190 3.00 2.44 18.25
CA TYR A 190 3.24 1.04 17.95
C TYR A 190 2.03 0.42 17.27
N ARG A 191 2.30 -0.40 16.26
CA ARG A 191 1.28 -1.04 15.43
C ARG A 191 1.34 -2.55 15.60
N MET A 192 0.22 -3.19 15.31
CA MET A 192 0.15 -4.62 15.17
C MET A 192 -0.68 -4.99 13.94
N PRO A 193 -0.31 -6.09 13.27
CA PRO A 193 -1.12 -6.69 12.24
C PRO A 193 -2.48 -7.12 12.78
N PHE A 194 -3.55 -6.80 12.05
CA PHE A 194 -4.93 -7.06 12.50
C PHE A 194 -5.72 -7.91 11.53
N ALA A 195 -5.76 -7.49 10.28
CA ALA A 195 -6.55 -8.13 9.25
C ALA A 195 -5.95 -7.90 7.87
N TRP A 196 -6.46 -8.62 6.89
CA TRP A 196 -6.08 -8.44 5.50
C TRP A 196 -7.23 -8.88 4.59
N THR A 197 -7.22 -8.39 3.36
CA THR A 197 -8.10 -8.88 2.31
C THR A 197 -7.36 -8.89 0.98
N ALA A 198 -7.82 -9.72 0.06
CA ALA A 198 -7.24 -9.83 -1.26
C ALA A 198 -8.32 -10.11 -2.28
N ARG A 199 -8.08 -9.75 -3.54
CA ARG A 199 -8.86 -10.21 -4.70
C ARG A 199 -7.98 -10.29 -5.95
N PRO A 200 -8.28 -11.16 -6.92
CA PRO A 200 -7.59 -11.14 -8.21
C PRO A 200 -7.91 -9.82 -8.94
N LEU A 201 -6.92 -9.25 -9.61
CA LEU A 201 -7.09 -8.06 -10.45
C LEU A 201 -7.65 -8.38 -11.83
N PHE A 202 -7.40 -9.58 -12.32
CA PHE A 202 -7.78 -10.00 -13.66
C PHE A 202 -8.74 -11.17 -13.63
N ARG A 203 -9.70 -11.17 -14.56
CA ARG A 203 -10.68 -12.25 -14.68
C ARG A 203 -10.02 -13.55 -15.09
N LEU A 204 -10.51 -14.67 -14.54
CA LEU A 204 -9.89 -15.99 -14.68
C LEU A 204 -9.69 -16.44 -16.14
N TYR A 205 -10.66 -16.18 -17.01
CA TYR A 205 -10.66 -16.70 -18.37
C TYR A 205 -10.24 -15.67 -19.43
N SER A 206 -10.58 -14.39 -19.24
CA SER A 206 -10.26 -13.34 -20.21
C SER A 206 -8.96 -12.59 -19.93
N ASN A 207 -8.41 -12.69 -18.71
CA ASN A 207 -7.32 -11.83 -18.22
C ASN A 207 -7.60 -10.32 -18.34
N GLU A 208 -8.86 -9.94 -18.54
CA GLU A 208 -9.27 -8.54 -18.51
C GLU A 208 -9.26 -8.02 -17.08
N LEU A 209 -8.98 -6.73 -16.94
CA LEU A 209 -9.04 -6.03 -15.66
C LEU A 209 -10.45 -6.11 -15.07
N ASP A 210 -10.54 -6.61 -13.84
CA ASP A 210 -11.76 -6.61 -13.08
C ASP A 210 -11.88 -5.32 -12.25
N VAL A 211 -12.81 -4.45 -12.64
CA VAL A 211 -13.06 -3.15 -12.00
C VAL A 211 -14.06 -3.24 -10.84
N SER A 212 -14.48 -4.44 -10.44
CA SER A 212 -15.36 -4.62 -9.28
C SER A 212 -14.76 -4.01 -8.01
N SER A 213 -15.55 -3.32 -7.20
CA SER A 213 -15.07 -2.71 -5.96
C SER A 213 -14.92 -3.67 -4.79
N ASP A 214 -15.56 -4.83 -4.89
CA ASP A 214 -15.90 -5.63 -3.73
C ASP A 214 -14.84 -6.69 -3.44
N PHE A 215 -14.57 -6.84 -2.14
CA PHE A 215 -13.73 -7.91 -1.62
C PHE A 215 -14.62 -9.00 -1.01
N PRO A 216 -14.26 -10.29 -1.18
CA PRO A 216 -15.13 -11.36 -0.73
C PRO A 216 -15.21 -11.46 0.80
N ALA A 217 -14.12 -11.17 1.49
CA ALA A 217 -14.09 -11.12 2.95
C ALA A 217 -12.82 -10.39 3.44
N ILE A 218 -12.89 -9.88 4.66
CA ILE A 218 -11.72 -9.45 5.42
C ILE A 218 -11.35 -10.60 6.37
N TYR A 219 -10.10 -11.03 6.36
CA TYR A 219 -9.62 -12.14 7.18
C TYR A 219 -8.76 -11.61 8.31
N ARG A 220 -8.91 -12.20 9.50
CA ARG A 220 -8.04 -11.92 10.64
C ARG A 220 -6.60 -12.32 10.30
N GLN A 221 -5.66 -11.48 10.73
CA GLN A 221 -4.24 -11.81 10.64
C GLN A 221 -3.87 -12.84 11.72
N GLU A 222 -3.11 -13.88 11.32
CA GLU A 222 -2.56 -14.85 12.26
C GLU A 222 -1.07 -14.58 12.49
N ILE A 223 -0.59 -14.80 13.72
CA ILE A 223 0.78 -14.47 14.15
C ILE A 223 1.86 -15.13 13.27
N GLY A 224 1.60 -16.35 12.78
CA GLY A 224 2.53 -17.09 11.91
C GLY A 224 2.45 -16.73 10.42
N LYS A 225 1.49 -15.90 10.00
CA LYS A 225 1.20 -15.61 8.59
C LYS A 225 1.55 -14.18 8.17
N LEU A 226 2.51 -13.56 8.88
CA LEU A 226 2.87 -12.15 8.70
C LEU A 226 3.70 -11.90 7.43
N LYS A 227 4.42 -12.91 6.96
CA LYS A 227 5.37 -12.76 5.85
C LYS A 227 4.68 -12.90 4.49
N ASP A 228 5.25 -12.21 3.50
CA ASP A 228 4.83 -12.30 2.10
C ASP A 228 4.82 -13.75 1.59
N GLU A 229 5.79 -14.57 1.99
CA GLU A 229 5.88 -15.99 1.63
C GLU A 229 4.65 -16.80 2.06
N GLU A 230 4.18 -16.61 3.30
CA GLU A 230 3.01 -17.32 3.82
C GLU A 230 1.71 -16.80 3.19
N LEU A 231 1.63 -15.49 2.94
CA LEU A 231 0.54 -14.89 2.20
C LEU A 231 0.46 -15.46 0.76
N LEU A 232 1.59 -15.57 0.07
CA LEU A 232 1.67 -16.14 -1.28
C LEU A 232 1.19 -17.60 -1.33
N LYS A 233 1.52 -18.42 -0.32
CA LYS A 233 0.99 -19.78 -0.20
C LYS A 233 -0.54 -19.79 -0.11
N ILE A 234 -1.14 -18.83 0.61
CA ILE A 234 -2.59 -18.69 0.71
C ILE A 234 -3.18 -18.22 -0.62
N LEU A 235 -2.56 -17.24 -1.28
CA LEU A 235 -3.02 -16.71 -2.57
C LEU A 235 -2.95 -17.75 -3.68
N ALA A 236 -1.95 -18.63 -3.68
CA ALA A 236 -1.85 -19.75 -4.62
C ALA A 236 -3.03 -20.75 -4.49
N GLU A 237 -3.67 -20.79 -3.31
CA GLU A 237 -4.84 -21.61 -3.04
C GLU A 237 -6.15 -20.79 -2.97
N TYR A 238 -6.13 -19.51 -3.35
CA TYR A 238 -7.25 -18.58 -3.15
C TYR A 238 -8.55 -19.06 -3.79
N ARG A 239 -8.49 -19.74 -4.94
CA ARG A 239 -9.69 -20.26 -5.61
C ARG A 239 -10.24 -21.56 -5.02
N LYS A 240 -9.61 -22.12 -3.98
CA LYS A 240 -10.08 -23.33 -3.28
C LYS A 240 -10.90 -22.91 -2.05
N PRO A 241 -12.24 -23.01 -2.08
CA PRO A 241 -13.08 -22.55 -0.98
C PRO A 241 -12.73 -23.21 0.35
N ASP A 242 -12.36 -24.50 0.34
CA ASP A 242 -11.99 -25.26 1.54
C ASP A 242 -10.75 -24.70 2.27
N LYS A 243 -9.91 -23.94 1.57
CA LYS A 243 -8.73 -23.29 2.14
C LYS A 243 -9.07 -21.92 2.70
N LEU A 244 -9.84 -21.12 1.96
CA LEU A 244 -10.29 -19.80 2.43
C LEU A 244 -11.26 -19.88 3.61
N ASN A 245 -12.14 -20.89 3.64
CA ASN A 245 -13.12 -21.07 4.72
C ASN A 245 -12.48 -21.40 6.08
N LYS A 246 -11.19 -21.79 6.10
CA LYS A 246 -10.43 -22.00 7.35
C LYS A 246 -9.93 -20.68 7.96
N LEU A 247 -9.96 -19.59 7.22
CA LEU A 247 -9.56 -18.28 7.70
C LEU A 247 -10.69 -17.69 8.53
N THR A 248 -10.34 -17.03 9.64
CA THR A 248 -11.34 -16.35 10.47
C THR A 248 -11.74 -15.05 9.79
N ALA A 249 -12.97 -14.99 9.28
CA ALA A 249 -13.52 -13.77 8.69
C ALA A 249 -13.84 -12.72 9.78
N VAL A 250 -13.47 -11.47 9.52
CA VAL A 250 -13.80 -10.30 10.33
C VAL A 250 -14.86 -9.50 9.59
N PRO A 251 -16.12 -9.45 10.07
CA PRO A 251 -17.20 -8.71 9.43
C PRO A 251 -16.84 -7.24 9.14
N GLY A 252 -16.86 -6.88 7.86
CA GLY A 252 -16.56 -5.54 7.38
C GLY A 252 -16.57 -5.48 5.85
N TRP A 253 -16.32 -4.29 5.33
CA TRP A 253 -16.36 -3.96 3.91
C TRP A 253 -15.16 -3.09 3.55
N VAL A 254 -14.58 -3.37 2.39
CA VAL A 254 -13.53 -2.58 1.76
C VAL A 254 -14.03 -2.20 0.38
N GLN A 255 -13.90 -0.94 0.02
CA GLN A 255 -14.26 -0.44 -1.29
C GLN A 255 -13.01 0.12 -1.96
N LEU A 256 -12.47 -0.61 -2.94
CA LEU A 256 -11.41 -0.11 -3.81
C LEU A 256 -11.98 0.19 -5.19
N LYS A 257 -11.77 1.40 -5.69
CA LYS A 257 -12.04 1.75 -7.08
C LYS A 257 -10.78 1.46 -7.90
N ILE A 258 -10.89 0.65 -8.96
CA ILE A 258 -9.77 0.29 -9.82
C ILE A 258 -10.08 0.73 -11.25
N GLU A 259 -9.18 1.49 -11.84
CA GLU A 259 -9.32 2.03 -13.20
C GLU A 259 -8.05 1.78 -13.99
N ALA A 260 -8.19 1.41 -15.27
CA ALA A 260 -7.06 1.39 -16.18
C ALA A 260 -6.58 2.83 -16.42
N LEU A 261 -5.27 3.04 -16.38
CA LEU A 261 -4.69 4.37 -16.37
C LEU A 261 -3.83 4.59 -17.61
N THR A 262 -4.17 5.62 -18.40
CA THR A 262 -3.38 6.06 -19.56
C THR A 262 -2.43 7.21 -19.22
N GLU A 263 -2.79 8.06 -18.26
CA GLU A 263 -2.03 9.25 -17.83
C GLU A 263 -1.87 9.27 -16.31
N LEU A 264 -0.76 9.80 -15.79
CA LEU A 264 -0.51 9.82 -14.34
C LEU A 264 -1.31 10.94 -13.66
N PRO A 265 -2.13 10.64 -12.64
CA PRO A 265 -2.89 11.63 -11.90
C PRO A 265 -2.03 12.32 -10.85
N ASP A 266 -2.36 13.57 -10.55
CA ASP A 266 -1.69 14.34 -9.50
C ASP A 266 -1.90 13.72 -8.11
N ASN A 267 -0.91 13.91 -7.23
CA ASN A 267 -0.97 13.51 -5.81
C ASN A 267 -1.34 12.03 -5.59
N CYS A 268 -0.75 11.15 -6.40
CA CYS A 268 -0.90 9.71 -6.28
C CYS A 268 0.42 9.07 -5.89
N LEU A 269 0.38 8.04 -5.04
CA LEU A 269 1.58 7.29 -4.73
C LEU A 269 1.98 6.45 -5.93
N THR A 270 3.25 6.49 -6.33
CA THR A 270 3.76 5.68 -7.45
C THR A 270 5.07 5.03 -7.06
N THR A 271 5.43 3.93 -7.73
CA THR A 271 6.74 3.27 -7.58
C THR A 271 7.90 4.05 -8.16
N SER A 272 7.62 5.15 -8.86
CA SER A 272 8.65 6.02 -9.40
C SER A 272 9.10 7.00 -8.32
N LEU A 273 10.40 7.01 -8.03
CA LEU A 273 11.06 8.09 -7.30
C LEU A 273 11.13 9.33 -8.21
N SER A 274 9.98 9.90 -8.56
CA SER A 274 9.94 11.22 -9.20
C SER A 274 9.40 12.22 -8.17
N PRO A 275 10.22 13.19 -7.73
CA PRO A 275 9.80 14.24 -6.79
C PRO A 275 8.75 15.18 -7.39
#